data_AF-A0AAJ0U340-F1
#
_entry.id   AF-A0AAJ0U340-F1
#
_cell.length_a   1.000
_cell.length_b   1.000
_cell.length_c   1.000
_cell.angle_alpha   90.00
_cell.angle_beta   90.00
_cell.angle_gamma   90.00
#
_symmetry.space_group_name_H-M   'P 1'
#
loop_
_entity.id
_entity.type
_entity.pdbx_description
1 polymer ?
#
loop_
_entity_poly.entity_id
_entity_poly.type
_entity_poly.pdbx_seq_one_letter_code
_entity_poly.pdbx_strand_id
1 'polypeptide(L)'
;MQDVTFETEITRNHLIRLPDALPVGVRARIRVEILTSDDREAAHDAPGNQIARLAQAAREAHLASGGELMGPDEIAAEVRRRRGGVADD
;
A
#
# COMPACT_ATOMS: atom_id res chain seq x y z
N MET A 1 -23.66 3.69 -11.13
CA MET A 1 -23.67 3.04 -9.80
C MET A 1 -22.57 3.75 -9.01
N GLN A 2 -22.93 4.58 -8.02
CA GLN A 2 -21.94 5.28 -7.21
C GLN A 2 -21.63 4.40 -6.01
N ASP A 3 -20.37 3.98 -5.89
CA ASP A 3 -19.87 3.26 -4.72
C ASP A 3 -19.12 4.26 -3.83
N VAL A 4 -19.35 4.19 -2.52
CA VAL A 4 -18.71 5.06 -1.54
C VAL A 4 -17.97 4.17 -0.57
N THR A 5 -16.65 4.10 -0.74
CA THR A 5 -15.76 3.31 0.11
C THR A 5 -15.11 4.22 1.14
N PHE A 6 -15.20 3.84 2.42
CA PHE A 6 -14.46 4.47 3.50
C PHE A 6 -13.71 3.38 4.27
N GLU A 7 -12.43 3.61 4.52
CA GLU A 7 -11.59 2.73 5.34
C GLU A 7 -11.44 3.36 6.71
N THR A 8 -11.62 2.55 7.76
CA THR A 8 -11.48 3.01 9.14
C THR A 8 -10.97 1.90 10.03
N GLU A 9 -10.13 2.26 10.99
CA GLU A 9 -9.64 1.33 12.00
C GLU A 9 -10.66 1.16 13.12
N ILE A 10 -11.16 -0.07 13.29
CA ILE A 10 -12.11 -0.40 14.35
C ILE A 10 -11.36 -0.58 15.68
N THR A 11 -11.47 0.41 16.56
CA THR A 11 -11.05 0.33 17.97
C THR A 11 -12.20 -0.16 18.87
N ARG A 12 -11.92 -0.46 20.14
CA ARG A 12 -12.94 -0.97 21.10
C ARG A 12 -14.17 -0.07 21.26
N ASN A 13 -14.01 1.23 21.00
CA ASN A 13 -15.08 2.23 21.13
C ASN A 13 -15.44 2.86 19.78
N HIS A 14 -15.19 2.16 18.67
CA HIS A 14 -15.39 2.72 17.34
C HIS A 14 -16.87 2.80 16.95
N LEU A 15 -17.29 3.95 16.42
CA LEU A 15 -18.63 4.18 15.90
C LEU A 15 -18.52 4.60 14.43
N ILE A 16 -19.06 3.78 13.53
CA ILE A 16 -19.16 4.12 12.11
C ILE A 16 -20.25 5.17 11.94
N ARG A 17 -19.86 6.38 11.50
CA ARG A 17 -20.80 7.44 11.13
C ARG A 17 -21.00 7.45 9.62
N LEU A 18 -22.23 7.18 9.19
CA LEU A 18 -22.62 7.40 7.81
C LEU A 18 -22.78 8.91 7.55
N PRO A 19 -22.57 9.39 6.32
CA PRO A 19 -22.85 10.78 5.96
C PRO A 19 -24.31 11.15 6.24
N ASP A 20 -24.53 12.34 6.81
CA ASP A 20 -25.87 12.82 7.18
C ASP A 20 -26.80 13.00 5.97
N ALA A 21 -26.23 13.19 4.77
CA ALA A 21 -26.94 13.36 3.52
C ALA A 21 -26.71 12.15 2.60
N LEU A 22 -27.52 11.11 2.77
CA LEU A 22 -27.67 10.06 1.76
C LEU A 22 -28.71 10.51 0.71
N PRO A 23 -28.50 10.24 -0.60
CA PRO A 23 -29.47 10.62 -1.61
C PRO A 23 -30.83 9.94 -1.38
N VAL A 24 -31.92 10.69 -1.52
CA VAL A 24 -33.28 10.15 -1.30
C VAL A 24 -33.60 9.07 -2.33
N GLY A 25 -34.20 7.96 -1.89
CA GLY A 25 -34.63 6.87 -2.76
C GLY A 25 -33.55 5.83 -3.09
N VAL A 26 -32.39 5.88 -2.44
CA VAL A 26 -31.33 4.88 -2.63
C VAL A 26 -31.47 3.70 -1.68
N ARG A 27 -31.12 2.51 -2.17
CA ARG A 27 -30.95 1.31 -1.34
C ARG A 27 -29.47 1.20 -0.99
N ALA A 28 -29.13 1.44 0.26
CA ALA A 28 -27.75 1.28 0.74
C ALA A 28 -27.45 -0.19 1.04
N ARG A 29 -26.27 -0.65 0.60
CA ARG A 29 -25.69 -1.94 1.00
C ARG A 29 -24.37 -1.64 1.70
N ILE A 30 -24.27 -2.03 2.97
CA ILE A 30 -23.04 -1.89 3.76
C ILE A 30 -22.33 -3.24 3.74
N ARG A 31 -21.07 -3.26 3.28
CA ARG A 31 -20.19 -4.43 3.37
C ARG A 31 -19.06 -4.08 4.34
N VAL A 32 -18.90 -4.89 5.38
CA VAL A 32 -17.76 -4.81 6.30
C VAL A 32 -16.81 -5.93 5.91
N GLU A 33 -15.58 -5.57 5.56
CA GLU A 33 -14.52 -6.50 5.22
C GLU A 33 -13.39 -6.33 6.22
N ILE A 34 -12.95 -7.44 6.82
CA ILE A 34 -11.84 -7.41 7.76
C ILE A 34 -10.56 -7.43 6.94
N LEU A 35 -9.86 -6.31 6.92
CA LEU A 35 -8.56 -6.20 6.26
C LEU A 35 -7.49 -6.83 7.15
N THR A 36 -6.70 -7.74 6.58
CA THR A 36 -5.51 -8.29 7.23
C THR A 36 -4.30 -7.36 7.01
N SER A 37 -3.20 -7.57 7.73
CA SER A 37 -1.97 -6.78 7.55
C SER A 37 -1.47 -6.80 6.10
N ASP A 38 -1.61 -7.94 5.42
CA ASP A 38 -1.22 -8.11 4.02
C ASP A 38 -2.11 -7.25 3.08
N ASP A 39 -3.39 -7.06 3.42
CA ASP A 39 -4.31 -6.21 2.66
C ASP A 39 -4.00 -4.72 2.85
N ARG A 40 -3.50 -4.33 4.03
CA ARG A 40 -3.04 -2.95 4.31
C ARG A 40 -1.75 -2.62 3.57
N GLU A 41 -0.84 -3.58 3.44
CA GLU A 41 0.37 -3.42 2.61
C GLU A 41 0.01 -3.34 1.12
N ALA A 42 -0.91 -4.18 0.65
CA ALA A 42 -1.43 -4.11 -0.72
C ALA A 42 -2.19 -2.79 -0.99
N ALA A 43 -2.85 -2.20 0.02
CA ALA A 43 -3.48 -0.88 -0.06
C ALA A 43 -2.48 0.28 0.09
N HIS A 44 -1.35 0.11 0.77
CA HIS A 44 -0.22 1.06 0.73
C HIS A 44 0.50 1.04 -0.62
N ASP A 45 0.49 -0.11 -1.28
CA ASP A 45 0.85 -0.28 -2.69
C ASP A 45 -0.29 0.12 -3.66
N ALA A 46 -1.32 0.83 -3.17
CA ALA A 46 -2.34 1.38 -4.04
C ALA A 46 -1.73 2.32 -5.11
N PRO A 47 -2.37 2.44 -6.29
CA PRO A 47 -1.77 3.03 -7.51
C PRO A 47 -1.43 4.53 -7.45
N GLY A 48 -1.61 5.18 -6.30
CA GLY A 48 -1.44 6.62 -6.11
C GLY A 48 -0.03 7.08 -5.75
N ASN A 49 0.81 6.21 -5.18
CA ASN A 49 2.17 6.61 -4.80
C ASN A 49 3.13 6.42 -5.98
N GLN A 50 3.53 7.54 -6.61
CA GLN A 50 4.48 7.52 -7.73
C GLN A 50 5.80 6.82 -7.36
N ILE A 51 6.21 6.89 -6.09
CA ILE A 51 7.40 6.19 -5.61
C ILE A 51 7.17 4.68 -5.57
N ALA A 52 6.01 4.21 -5.11
CA ALA A 52 5.69 2.78 -5.09
C ALA A 52 5.68 2.19 -6.51
N ARG A 53 5.07 2.89 -7.48
CA ARG A 53 5.10 2.48 -8.89
C ARG A 53 6.51 2.41 -9.47
N LEU A 54 7.34 3.41 -9.15
CA LEU A 54 8.74 3.42 -9.61
C LEU A 54 9.55 2.30 -8.94
N ALA A 55 9.32 2.02 -7.66
CA ALA A 55 9.96 0.94 -6.93
C ALA A 55 9.56 -0.43 -7.51
N GLN A 56 8.28 -0.64 -7.80
CA GLN A 56 7.79 -1.86 -8.43
C GLN A 56 8.38 -2.04 -9.83
N ALA A 57 8.34 -1.01 -10.68
CA ALA A 57 8.92 -1.06 -12.03
C ALA A 57 10.43 -1.35 -12.00
N ALA A 58 11.16 -0.76 -11.04
CA ALA A 58 12.58 -1.03 -10.85
C ALA A 58 12.84 -2.47 -10.41
N ARG A 59 12.00 -3.02 -9.52
CA ARG A 59 12.07 -4.42 -9.09
C ARG A 59 11.85 -5.37 -10.26
N GLU A 60 10.80 -5.16 -11.05
CA GLU A 60 10.48 -5.98 -12.22
C GLU A 60 11.61 -5.95 -13.26
N ALA A 61 12.18 -4.77 -13.54
CA ALA A 61 13.31 -4.63 -14.44
C ALA A 61 14.57 -5.36 -13.93
N HIS A 62 14.83 -5.33 -12.62
CA HIS A 62 15.96 -6.05 -12.03
C HIS A 62 15.82 -7.57 -12.20
N LEU A 63 14.64 -8.12 -11.89
CA LEU A 63 14.36 -9.55 -12.06
C LEU A 63 14.43 -9.97 -13.53
N ALA A 64 13.90 -9.15 -14.45
CA ALA A 64 13.98 -9.40 -15.89
C ALA A 64 15.41 -9.42 -16.42
N SER A 65 16.33 -8.68 -15.79
CA SER A 65 17.76 -8.70 -16.12
C SER A 65 18.54 -9.89 -15.51
N GLY A 66 17.85 -10.79 -14.80
CA GLY A 66 18.45 -11.93 -14.11
C GLY A 66 18.92 -11.62 -12.68
N GLY A 67 18.48 -10.50 -12.12
CA GLY A 67 18.72 -10.17 -10.71
C GLY A 67 17.96 -11.08 -9.76
N GLU A 68 18.49 -11.26 -8.55
CA GLU A 68 17.86 -12.06 -7.50
C GLU A 68 16.93 -11.20 -6.63
N LEU A 69 15.99 -11.87 -5.95
CA LEU A 69 15.14 -11.20 -4.96
C LEU A 69 15.99 -10.84 -3.74
N MET A 70 16.18 -9.54 -3.52
CA MET A 70 16.92 -9.02 -2.38
C MET A 70 16.00 -8.71 -1.20
N GLY A 71 16.45 -9.07 0.00
CA GLY A 71 15.85 -8.62 1.25
C GLY A 71 16.14 -7.14 1.55
N PRO A 72 15.48 -6.53 2.54
CA PRO A 72 15.65 -5.11 2.88
C PRO A 72 17.10 -4.70 3.17
N ASP A 73 17.85 -5.53 3.90
CA ASP A 73 19.24 -5.25 4.26
C ASP A 73 20.18 -5.31 3.05
N GLU A 74 19.91 -6.24 2.12
CA GLU A 74 20.68 -6.39 0.88
C GLU A 74 20.44 -5.23 -0.07
N ILE A 75 19.20 -4.74 -0.16
CA ILE A 75 18.86 -3.52 -0.90
C ILE A 75 19.59 -2.31 -0.31
N ALA A 76 19.61 -2.17 1.02
CA ALA A 76 20.32 -1.08 1.67
C ALA A 76 21.83 -1.13 1.41
N ALA A 77 22.43 -2.33 1.43
CA ALA A 77 23.83 -2.54 1.09
C ALA A 77 24.12 -2.21 -0.37
N GLU A 78 23.27 -2.64 -1.30
CA GLU A 78 23.43 -2.37 -2.74
C GLU A 78 23.29 -0.89 -3.07
N VAL A 79 22.32 -0.20 -2.46
CA VAL A 79 22.16 1.26 -2.60
C VAL A 79 23.41 1.99 -2.06
N ARG A 80 23.95 1.55 -0.92
CA ARG A 80 25.19 2.11 -0.36
C ARG A 80 26.36 1.91 -1.32
N ARG A 81 26.53 0.69 -1.89
CA ARG A 81 27.55 0.39 -2.90
C ARG A 81 27.43 1.29 -4.13
N ARG A 82 26.23 1.42 -4.71
CA ARG A 82 26.01 2.23 -5.93
C ARG A 82 26.16 3.73 -5.72
N ARG A 83 25.87 4.23 -4.52
CA ARG A 83 26.02 5.65 -4.17
C ARG A 83 27.45 6.00 -3.73
N GLY A 84 28.38 5.04 -3.74
CA GLY A 84 29.76 5.26 -3.32
C GLY A 84 29.91 5.52 -1.82
N GLY A 85 28.98 5.02 -1.00
CA GLY A 85 29.08 5.14 0.44
C GLY A 85 30.25 4.31 0.95
N VAL A 86 31.28 5.00 1.45
CA VAL A 86 32.39 4.39 2.20
C VAL A 86 31.76 3.69 3.41
N ALA A 87 32.12 2.43 3.65
CA ALA A 87 31.80 1.78 4.92
C ALA A 87 32.54 2.57 6.00
N ASP A 88 31.82 3.31 6.83
CA ASP A 88 32.41 3.84 8.06
C ASP A 88 32.76 2.64 8.93
N ASP A 89 34.07 2.42 9.07
CA ASP A 89 34.75 1.43 9.93
C ASP A 89 34.83 1.97 11.37
#